data_AF-A0A2H9T101-F1
#
_entry.id   AF-A0A2H9T101-F1
#
_cell.length_a   1.000
_cell.length_b   1.000
_cell.length_c   1.000
_cell.angle_alpha   90.00
_cell.angle_beta   90.00
_cell.angle_gamma   90.00
#
_symmetry.space_group_name_H-M   'P 1'
#
loop_
_entity.id
_entity.type
_entity.pdbx_description
1 polymer ?
#
loop_
_entity_poly.entity_id
_entity_poly.type
_entity_poly.pdbx_seq_one_letter_code
_entity_poly.pdbx_strand_id
1 'polypeptide(L)'
;MAYGNKEKERQNKKAYYRKNRKKILENKKKYYQKNKERILKKTRLSSKKWYQKNRKKILKQSQEYYQKNIERIQQQHRRYNQEHKKERLKYKVNWQKYKRKTDSRYRLDENMGTAISNSLKGKKAGRLWETLVGYTLEDLIEYLEKQFDHKMNWENYGGYWVVDHLKPRSLFNYISSNDLEFKQCWALKNLQPLEKIKNIKKRNHYIS
;
A
#
# COMPACT_ATOMS: atom_id res chain seq x y z
N MET A 1 57.72 27.91 16.33
CA MET A 1 57.53 27.30 17.68
C MET A 1 56.07 27.01 18.09
N ALA A 2 55.04 27.33 17.29
CA ALA A 2 53.63 27.12 17.68
C ALA A 2 53.06 25.70 17.44
N TYR A 3 53.74 24.85 16.66
CA TYR A 3 53.27 23.51 16.28
C TYR A 3 53.50 22.44 17.38
N GLY A 4 54.62 22.50 18.11
CA GLY A 4 54.95 21.52 19.17
C GLY A 4 54.04 21.57 20.39
N ASN A 5 53.42 22.72 20.66
CA ASN A 5 52.53 22.90 21.82
C ASN A 5 51.15 22.23 21.59
N LYS A 6 50.58 22.38 20.39
CA LYS A 6 49.30 21.74 20.01
C LYS A 6 49.39 20.21 19.97
N GLU A 7 50.54 19.68 19.57
CA GLU A 7 50.76 18.24 19.50
C GLU A 7 50.91 17.61 20.90
N LYS A 8 51.68 18.26 21.78
CA LYS A 8 51.80 17.87 23.20
C LYS A 8 50.45 17.91 23.91
N GLU A 9 49.64 18.94 23.66
CA GLU A 9 48.28 19.06 24.20
C GLU A 9 47.35 17.94 23.70
N ARG A 10 47.43 17.57 22.41
CA ARG A 10 46.66 16.46 21.82
C ARG A 10 47.07 15.12 22.43
N GLN A 11 48.36 14.89 22.65
CA GLN A 11 48.88 13.67 23.28
C GLN A 11 48.42 13.56 24.74
N ASN A 12 48.47 14.66 25.51
CA ASN A 12 47.98 14.71 26.88
C ASN A 12 46.47 14.45 26.97
N LYS A 13 45.67 15.04 26.07
CA LYS A 13 44.21 14.78 25.97
C LYS A 13 43.92 13.32 25.65
N LYS A 14 44.68 12.70 24.75
CA LYS A 14 44.57 11.26 24.43
C LYS A 14 44.91 10.37 25.62
N ALA A 15 46.01 10.65 26.33
CA ALA A 15 46.43 9.90 27.51
C ALA A 15 45.39 9.99 28.64
N TYR A 16 44.86 11.19 28.90
CA TYR A 16 43.78 11.41 29.86
C TYR A 16 42.51 10.63 29.48
N TYR A 17 42.10 10.68 28.21
CA TYR A 17 40.93 9.94 27.73
C TYR A 17 41.12 8.43 27.86
N ARG A 18 42.31 7.90 27.55
CA ARG A 18 42.62 6.46 27.70
C ARG A 18 42.51 6.03 29.17
N LYS A 19 43.13 6.76 30.09
CA LYS A 19 43.10 6.46 31.54
C LYS A 19 41.69 6.57 32.14
N ASN A 20 40.84 7.45 31.63
CA ASN A 20 39.50 7.72 32.17
C ASN A 20 38.35 7.19 31.30
N ARG A 21 38.64 6.37 30.29
CA ARG A 21 37.68 5.98 29.24
C ARG A 21 36.39 5.39 29.82
N LYS A 22 36.50 4.46 30.75
CA LYS A 22 35.35 3.76 31.36
C LYS A 22 34.40 4.76 32.03
N LYS A 23 34.94 5.62 32.91
CA LYS A 23 34.18 6.66 33.63
C LYS A 23 33.56 7.70 32.68
N ILE A 24 34.31 8.13 31.65
CA ILE A 24 33.81 9.07 30.64
C ILE A 24 32.65 8.48 29.85
N LEU A 25 32.76 7.24 29.40
CA LEU A 25 31.69 6.57 28.64
C LEU A 25 30.46 6.31 29.50
N GLU A 26 30.64 5.91 30.75
CA GLU A 26 29.54 5.69 31.69
C GLU A 26 28.78 6.99 31.97
N ASN A 27 29.49 8.09 32.22
CA ASN A 27 28.88 9.41 32.41
C ASN A 27 28.16 9.90 31.14
N LYS A 28 28.72 9.68 29.95
CA LYS A 28 28.05 9.97 28.67
C LYS A 28 26.77 9.16 28.50
N LYS A 29 26.80 7.87 28.87
CA LYS A 29 25.62 7.00 28.82
C LYS A 29 24.53 7.48 29.77
N LYS A 30 24.88 7.77 31.03
CA LYS A 30 23.96 8.33 32.03
C LYS A 30 23.35 9.66 31.56
N TYR A 31 24.18 10.56 31.02
CA TYR A 31 23.72 11.81 30.45
C TYR A 31 22.75 11.60 29.28
N TYR A 32 23.11 10.73 28.32
CA TYR A 32 22.25 10.42 27.18
C TYR A 32 20.91 9.82 27.63
N GLN A 33 20.91 8.87 28.57
CA GLN A 33 19.70 8.26 29.10
C GLN A 33 18.79 9.31 29.77
N LYS A 34 19.34 10.15 30.66
CA LYS A 34 18.58 11.22 31.33
C LYS A 34 18.04 12.28 30.36
N ASN A 35 18.67 12.47 29.20
CA ASN A 35 18.33 13.51 28.23
C ASN A 35 17.79 12.98 26.90
N LYS A 36 17.49 11.68 26.81
CA LYS A 36 17.23 10.98 25.55
C LYS A 36 16.12 11.65 24.75
N GLU A 37 14.99 11.91 25.39
CA GLU A 37 13.83 12.52 24.73
C GLU A 37 14.14 13.92 24.21
N ARG A 38 14.78 14.76 25.03
CA ARG A 38 15.18 16.12 24.65
C ARG A 38 16.14 16.11 23.47
N ILE A 39 17.14 15.23 23.48
CA ILE A 39 18.12 15.06 22.41
C ILE A 39 17.41 14.61 21.13
N LEU A 40 16.57 13.57 21.21
CA LEU A 40 15.84 13.04 20.05
C LEU A 40 14.87 14.08 19.47
N LYS A 41 14.15 14.82 20.31
CA LYS A 41 13.25 15.90 19.88
C LYS A 41 14.02 17.00 19.14
N LYS A 42 15.15 17.46 19.71
CA LYS A 42 16.01 18.46 19.07
C LYS A 42 16.56 17.94 17.74
N THR A 43 17.06 16.71 17.70
CA THR A 43 17.57 16.08 16.48
C THR A 43 16.48 15.98 15.41
N ARG A 44 15.28 15.51 15.77
CA ARG A 44 14.14 15.40 14.83
C ARG A 44 13.76 16.77 14.25
N LEU A 45 13.71 17.81 15.08
CA LEU A 45 13.40 19.17 14.64
C LEU A 45 14.47 19.72 13.70
N SER A 46 15.75 19.58 14.07
CA SER A 46 16.86 20.01 13.22
C SER A 46 16.91 19.26 11.90
N SER A 47 16.74 17.94 11.91
CA SER A 47 16.69 17.11 10.70
C SER A 47 15.50 17.49 9.81
N LYS A 48 14.33 17.79 10.39
CA LYS A 48 13.16 18.27 9.64
C LYS A 48 13.46 19.62 8.97
N LYS A 49 14.01 20.59 9.70
CA LYS A 49 14.38 21.91 9.16
C LYS A 49 15.41 21.77 8.04
N TRP A 50 16.43 20.94 8.24
CA TRP A 50 17.45 20.67 7.23
C TRP A 50 16.84 20.03 5.98
N TYR A 51 16.00 19.01 6.14
CA TYR A 51 15.30 18.37 5.03
C TYR A 51 14.43 19.36 4.27
N GLN A 52 13.65 20.20 4.96
CA GLN A 52 12.81 21.22 4.32
C GLN A 52 13.64 22.20 3.48
N LYS A 53 14.75 22.71 4.04
CA LYS A 53 15.66 23.61 3.32
C LYS A 53 16.31 22.95 2.10
N ASN A 54 16.59 21.64 2.17
CA ASN A 54 17.28 20.90 1.10
C ASN A 54 16.35 20.04 0.24
N ARG A 55 15.03 20.12 0.44
CA ARG A 55 14.04 19.20 -0.14
C ARG A 55 14.16 19.10 -1.66
N LYS A 56 14.21 20.25 -2.35
CA LYS A 56 14.31 20.30 -3.81
C LYS A 56 15.57 19.58 -4.31
N LYS A 57 16.72 19.83 -3.69
CA LYS A 57 18.00 19.20 -4.05
C LYS A 57 17.98 17.69 -3.81
N ILE A 58 17.49 17.26 -2.65
CA ILE A 58 17.40 15.83 -2.28
C ILE A 58 16.48 15.09 -3.26
N LEU A 59 15.31 15.66 -3.57
CA LEU A 59 14.37 15.04 -4.51
C LEU A 59 14.96 14.95 -5.91
N LYS A 60 15.63 16.02 -6.39
CA LYS A 60 16.30 16.01 -7.70
C LYS A 60 17.37 14.92 -7.77
N GLN A 61 18.25 14.84 -6.78
CA GLN A 61 19.29 13.82 -6.71
C GLN A 61 18.72 12.40 -6.64
N SER A 62 17.65 12.21 -5.85
CA SER A 62 16.94 10.93 -5.77
C SER A 62 16.32 10.52 -7.10
N GLN A 63 15.74 11.47 -7.83
CA GLN A 63 15.16 11.24 -9.15
C GLN A 63 16.23 10.88 -10.18
N GLU A 64 17.34 11.64 -10.22
CA GLU A 64 18.48 11.35 -11.11
C GLU A 64 19.10 9.98 -10.83
N TYR A 65 19.28 9.64 -9.55
CA TYR A 65 19.75 8.32 -9.16
C TYR A 65 18.80 7.22 -9.61
N TYR A 66 17.50 7.38 -9.37
CA TYR A 66 16.49 6.40 -9.80
C TYR A 66 16.50 6.23 -11.31
N GLN A 67 16.51 7.32 -12.08
CA GLN A 67 16.51 7.27 -13.54
C GLN A 67 17.74 6.55 -14.09
N LYS A 68 18.93 6.85 -13.54
CA LYS A 68 20.19 6.19 -13.95
C LYS A 68 20.27 4.72 -13.56
N ASN A 69 19.48 4.27 -12.58
CA ASN A 69 19.56 2.91 -12.03
C ASN A 69 18.26 2.11 -12.20
N ILE A 70 17.29 2.62 -12.95
CA ILE A 70 15.95 2.03 -13.03
C ILE A 70 16.00 0.58 -13.52
N GLU A 71 16.81 0.29 -14.53
CA GLU A 71 16.98 -1.05 -15.08
C GLU A 71 17.57 -2.01 -14.06
N ARG A 72 18.64 -1.60 -13.38
CA ARG A 72 19.31 -2.39 -12.33
C ARG A 72 18.36 -2.67 -11.17
N ILE A 73 17.62 -1.65 -10.71
CA ILE A 73 16.64 -1.77 -9.62
C ILE A 73 15.53 -2.74 -10.04
N GLN A 74 14.98 -2.59 -11.24
CA GLN A 74 13.95 -3.48 -11.74
C GLN A 74 14.46 -4.92 -11.92
N GLN A 75 15.68 -5.11 -12.41
CA GLN A 75 16.28 -6.43 -12.55
C GLN A 75 16.48 -7.11 -11.19
N GLN A 76 16.98 -6.37 -10.19
CA GLN A 76 17.11 -6.87 -8.83
C GLN A 76 15.74 -7.25 -8.24
N HIS A 77 14.72 -6.41 -8.42
CA HIS A 77 13.35 -6.72 -7.99
C HIS A 77 12.80 -7.96 -8.70
N ARG A 78 13.04 -8.11 -10.01
CA ARG A 78 12.62 -9.31 -10.76
C ARG A 78 13.28 -10.58 -10.22
N ARG A 79 14.60 -10.54 -10.01
CA ARG A 79 15.36 -11.67 -9.44
C ARG A 79 14.84 -12.06 -8.06
N TYR A 80 14.73 -11.09 -7.16
CA TYR A 80 14.18 -11.31 -5.82
C TYR A 80 12.76 -11.90 -5.85
N ASN A 81 11.89 -11.36 -6.72
CA ASN A 81 10.53 -11.86 -6.86
C ASN A 81 10.44 -13.28 -7.41
N GLN A 82 11.39 -13.69 -8.25
CA GLN A 82 11.49 -15.03 -8.81
C GLN A 82 12.05 -16.02 -7.80
N GLU A 83 13.15 -15.66 -7.14
CA GLU A 83 13.82 -16.47 -6.11
C GLU A 83 12.88 -16.76 -4.94
N HIS A 84 12.18 -15.73 -4.45
CA HIS A 84 11.23 -15.86 -3.33
C HIS A 84 9.79 -16.11 -3.77
N LYS A 85 9.56 -16.62 -4.99
CA LYS A 85 8.21 -16.80 -5.54
C LYS A 85 7.37 -17.72 -4.65
N LYS A 86 7.95 -18.83 -4.17
CA LYS A 86 7.23 -19.82 -3.36
C LYS A 86 6.83 -19.23 -2.00
N GLU A 87 7.73 -18.54 -1.33
CA GLU A 87 7.50 -17.91 -0.03
C GLU A 87 6.46 -16.80 -0.13
N ARG A 88 6.55 -15.95 -1.16
CA ARG A 88 5.55 -14.89 -1.41
C ARG A 88 4.17 -15.46 -1.69
N LEU A 89 4.07 -16.54 -2.46
CA LEU A 89 2.80 -17.22 -2.72
C LEU A 89 2.24 -17.85 -1.44
N LYS A 90 3.08 -18.55 -0.66
CA LYS A 90 2.70 -19.13 0.64
C LYS A 90 2.19 -18.07 1.60
N TYR A 91 2.91 -16.94 1.72
CA TYR A 91 2.50 -15.80 2.52
C TYR A 91 1.16 -15.24 2.05
N LYS A 92 0.99 -15.02 0.74
CA LYS A 92 -0.26 -14.52 0.16
C LYS A 92 -1.45 -15.44 0.49
N VAL A 93 -1.30 -16.75 0.29
CA VAL A 93 -2.35 -17.73 0.59
C VAL A 93 -2.70 -17.71 2.08
N ASN A 94 -1.70 -17.70 2.97
CA ASN A 94 -1.93 -17.65 4.41
C ASN A 94 -2.61 -16.35 4.85
N TRP A 95 -2.18 -15.21 4.31
CA TRP A 95 -2.80 -13.92 4.56
C TRP A 95 -4.25 -13.88 4.08
N GLN A 96 -4.54 -14.41 2.88
CA GLN A 96 -5.91 -14.51 2.37
C GLN A 96 -6.79 -15.40 3.25
N LYS A 97 -6.29 -16.57 3.68
CA LYS A 97 -7.00 -17.45 4.62
C LYS A 97 -7.30 -16.74 5.94
N TYR A 98 -6.30 -16.06 6.51
CA TYR A 98 -6.46 -15.28 7.73
C TYR A 98 -7.51 -14.17 7.56
N LYS A 99 -7.39 -13.35 6.51
CA LYS A 99 -8.35 -12.27 6.22
C LYS A 99 -9.77 -12.79 6.04
N ARG A 100 -9.98 -13.89 5.30
CA ARG A 100 -11.32 -14.50 5.16
C ARG A 100 -11.89 -15.00 6.49
N LYS A 101 -11.04 -15.40 7.44
CA LYS A 101 -11.44 -15.87 8.78
C LYS A 101 -11.75 -14.71 9.74
N THR A 102 -10.94 -13.65 9.71
CA THR A 102 -11.00 -12.56 10.70
C THR A 102 -11.76 -11.33 10.26
N ASP A 103 -11.98 -11.16 8.96
CA ASP A 103 -12.65 -10.01 8.38
C ASP A 103 -13.88 -10.48 7.59
N SER A 104 -15.04 -10.45 8.25
CA SER A 104 -16.33 -10.84 7.66
C SER A 104 -16.67 -10.03 6.42
N ARG A 105 -16.33 -8.73 6.41
CA ARG A 105 -16.55 -7.85 5.27
C ARG A 105 -15.69 -8.27 4.08
N TYR A 106 -14.40 -8.51 4.28
CA TYR A 106 -13.50 -9.01 3.23
C TYR A 106 -14.04 -10.32 2.61
N ARG A 107 -14.51 -11.25 3.46
CA ARG A 107 -15.11 -12.50 3.00
C ARG A 107 -16.39 -12.27 2.19
N LEU A 108 -17.29 -11.40 2.66
CA LEU A 108 -18.53 -11.06 1.98
C LEU A 108 -18.28 -10.43 0.61
N ASP A 109 -17.35 -9.48 0.53
CA ASP A 109 -16.96 -8.78 -0.69
C ASP A 109 -16.37 -9.72 -1.75
N GLU A 110 -15.51 -10.66 -1.32
CA GLU A 110 -14.95 -11.67 -2.21
C GLU A 110 -16.03 -12.63 -2.73
N ASN A 111 -16.96 -13.03 -1.86
CA ASN A 111 -18.06 -13.93 -2.22
C ASN A 111 -19.00 -13.25 -3.24
N MET A 112 -19.39 -12.00 -2.99
CA MET A 112 -20.24 -11.20 -3.90
C MET A 112 -19.59 -11.04 -5.27
N GLY A 113 -18.33 -10.57 -5.31
CA GLY A 113 -17.63 -10.38 -6.57
C GLY A 113 -17.44 -11.69 -7.35
N THR A 114 -17.15 -12.79 -6.65
CA THR A 114 -17.01 -14.12 -7.28
C THR A 114 -18.35 -14.60 -7.85
N ALA A 115 -19.43 -14.46 -7.07
CA ALA A 115 -20.76 -14.90 -7.49
C ALA A 115 -21.23 -14.15 -8.73
N ILE A 116 -21.15 -12.81 -8.73
CA ILE A 116 -21.50 -11.97 -9.88
C ILE A 116 -20.63 -12.32 -11.10
N SER A 117 -19.30 -12.42 -10.93
CA SER A 117 -18.41 -12.73 -12.06
C SER A 117 -18.65 -14.11 -12.68
N ASN A 118 -19.00 -15.11 -11.85
CA ASN A 118 -19.37 -16.43 -12.34
C ASN A 118 -20.71 -16.42 -13.07
N SER A 119 -21.72 -15.72 -12.53
CA SER A 119 -23.01 -15.50 -13.19
C SER A 119 -22.85 -14.87 -14.57
N LEU A 120 -22.04 -13.81 -14.68
CA LEU A 120 -21.76 -13.14 -15.96
C LEU A 120 -20.98 -14.00 -16.96
N LYS A 121 -20.34 -15.09 -16.50
CA LYS A 121 -19.65 -16.08 -17.35
C LYS A 121 -20.51 -17.31 -17.65
N GLY A 122 -21.79 -17.30 -17.31
CA GLY A 122 -22.70 -18.43 -17.48
C GLY A 122 -22.40 -19.62 -16.54
N LYS A 123 -21.54 -19.46 -15.53
CA LYS A 123 -21.22 -20.51 -14.54
C LYS A 123 -22.19 -20.39 -13.36
N LYS A 124 -23.33 -21.08 -13.43
CA LYS A 124 -24.36 -20.99 -12.39
C LYS A 124 -24.07 -21.91 -11.22
N ALA A 125 -23.88 -21.33 -10.03
CA ALA A 125 -23.93 -22.04 -8.75
C ALA A 125 -24.76 -21.19 -7.77
N GLY A 126 -26.09 -21.39 -7.79
CA GLY A 126 -27.03 -20.88 -6.77
C GLY A 126 -27.18 -19.35 -6.69
N ARG A 127 -28.35 -18.87 -7.10
CA ARG A 127 -28.91 -17.49 -7.15
C ARG A 127 -28.89 -16.66 -5.83
N LEU A 128 -27.93 -16.87 -4.94
CA LEU A 128 -27.93 -16.24 -3.61
C LEU A 128 -27.58 -14.75 -3.60
N TRP A 129 -26.85 -14.23 -4.60
CA TRP A 129 -26.41 -12.84 -4.55
C TRP A 129 -27.51 -11.86 -4.96
N GLU A 130 -28.39 -12.25 -5.89
CA GLU A 130 -29.52 -11.45 -6.39
C GLU A 130 -30.46 -11.04 -5.24
N THR A 131 -30.75 -11.99 -4.34
CA THR A 131 -31.61 -11.74 -3.16
C THR A 131 -31.01 -10.76 -2.16
N LEU A 132 -29.68 -10.59 -2.14
CA LEU A 132 -29.02 -9.65 -1.22
C LEU A 132 -29.11 -8.20 -1.69
N VAL A 133 -29.22 -7.99 -3.00
CA VAL A 133 -29.15 -6.66 -3.63
C VAL A 133 -30.46 -6.21 -4.27
N GLY A 134 -31.39 -7.15 -4.48
CA GLY A 134 -32.75 -6.85 -4.95
C GLY A 134 -32.85 -6.61 -6.46
N TYR A 135 -31.92 -7.13 -7.25
CA TYR A 135 -31.98 -7.14 -8.71
C TYR A 135 -31.43 -8.45 -9.27
N THR A 136 -31.83 -8.80 -10.49
CA THR A 136 -31.49 -10.06 -11.18
C THR A 136 -30.20 -9.96 -11.99
N LEU A 137 -29.68 -11.10 -12.45
CA LEU A 137 -28.59 -11.13 -13.43
C LEU A 137 -28.97 -10.38 -14.72
N GLU A 138 -30.21 -10.54 -15.18
CA GLU A 138 -30.73 -9.88 -16.37
C GLU A 138 -30.73 -8.35 -16.21
N ASP A 139 -31.20 -7.83 -15.06
CA ASP A 139 -31.15 -6.39 -14.74
C ASP A 139 -29.71 -5.86 -14.77
N LEU A 140 -28.75 -6.63 -14.24
CA LEU A 140 -27.34 -6.27 -14.24
C LEU A 140 -26.75 -6.23 -15.65
N ILE A 141 -27.06 -7.24 -16.47
CA ILE A 141 -26.60 -7.33 -17.86
C ILE A 141 -27.11 -6.12 -18.63
N GLU A 142 -28.43 -5.87 -18.60
CA GLU A 142 -29.05 -4.75 -19.30
C GLU A 142 -28.47 -3.40 -18.83
N TYR A 143 -28.28 -3.24 -17.52
CA TYR A 143 -27.72 -2.02 -16.96
C TYR A 143 -26.26 -1.76 -17.37
N LEU A 144 -25.43 -2.82 -17.46
CA LEU A 144 -24.03 -2.69 -17.89
C LEU A 144 -23.91 -2.47 -19.40
N GLU A 145 -24.71 -3.18 -20.22
CA GLU A 145 -24.70 -3.05 -21.68
C GLU A 145 -25.03 -1.62 -22.12
N LYS A 146 -25.98 -0.96 -21.45
CA LYS A 146 -26.32 0.46 -21.69
C LYS A 146 -25.14 1.42 -21.52
N GLN A 147 -24.08 0.99 -20.83
CA GLN A 147 -22.88 1.78 -20.56
C GLN A 147 -21.67 1.33 -21.38
N PHE A 148 -21.81 0.33 -22.24
CA PHE A 148 -20.70 -0.14 -23.08
C PHE A 148 -20.28 0.94 -24.08
N ASP A 149 -18.97 1.02 -24.30
CA ASP A 149 -18.42 1.68 -25.48
C ASP A 149 -18.31 0.68 -26.64
N HIS A 150 -17.94 1.19 -27.82
CA HIS A 150 -17.77 0.38 -29.04
C HIS A 150 -16.72 -0.75 -28.94
N LYS A 151 -15.92 -0.81 -27.87
CA LYS A 151 -14.88 -1.83 -27.66
C LYS A 151 -15.31 -2.88 -26.62
N MET A 152 -16.39 -2.66 -25.87
CA MET A 152 -16.85 -3.58 -24.84
C MET A 152 -17.89 -4.56 -25.38
N ASN A 153 -17.71 -5.84 -25.07
CA ASN A 153 -18.70 -6.88 -25.32
C ASN A 153 -18.53 -8.02 -24.31
N TRP A 154 -19.47 -8.96 -24.26
CA TRP A 154 -19.42 -10.06 -23.28
C TRP A 154 -18.27 -11.04 -23.52
N GLU A 155 -17.83 -11.23 -24.77
CA GLU A 155 -16.72 -12.13 -25.10
C GLU A 155 -15.40 -11.65 -24.48
N ASN A 156 -15.22 -10.32 -24.37
CA ASN A 156 -14.02 -9.73 -23.79
C ASN A 156 -14.15 -9.36 -22.30
N TYR A 157 -15.24 -9.78 -21.63
CA TYR A 157 -15.43 -9.61 -20.18
C TYR A 157 -14.34 -10.33 -19.36
N GLY A 158 -13.78 -9.64 -18.37
CA GLY A 158 -12.68 -10.11 -17.52
C GLY A 158 -11.29 -10.03 -18.18
N GLY A 159 -11.24 -9.94 -19.51
CA GLY A 159 -10.05 -9.67 -20.30
C GLY A 159 -9.82 -8.18 -20.51
N TYR A 160 -10.73 -7.55 -21.25
CA TYR A 160 -10.68 -6.14 -21.63
C TYR A 160 -11.32 -5.22 -20.60
N TRP A 161 -12.54 -5.53 -20.14
CA TRP A 161 -13.26 -4.76 -19.13
C TRP A 161 -13.71 -5.63 -17.96
N VAL A 162 -14.04 -4.98 -16.86
CA VAL A 162 -14.52 -5.59 -15.61
C VAL A 162 -15.63 -4.74 -15.00
N VAL A 163 -16.43 -5.32 -14.11
CA VAL A 163 -17.37 -4.54 -13.29
C VAL A 163 -16.57 -3.77 -12.24
N ASP A 164 -16.65 -2.44 -12.29
CA ASP A 164 -16.06 -1.51 -11.32
C ASP A 164 -17.15 -0.88 -10.45
N HIS A 165 -16.75 -0.38 -9.28
CA HIS A 165 -17.63 0.41 -8.42
C HIS A 165 -17.33 1.90 -8.59
N LEU A 166 -18.31 2.72 -8.99
CA LEU A 166 -18.19 4.17 -9.09
C LEU A 166 -17.60 4.77 -7.81
N LYS A 167 -18.33 4.66 -6.68
CA LYS A 167 -17.80 4.84 -5.33
C LYS A 167 -17.09 3.54 -4.91
N PRO A 168 -15.77 3.54 -4.68
CA PRO A 168 -15.02 2.34 -4.32
C PRO A 168 -15.54 1.70 -3.03
N ARG A 169 -15.52 0.36 -2.99
CA ARG A 169 -15.92 -0.43 -1.81
C ARG A 169 -15.31 0.09 -0.51
N SER A 170 -14.03 0.48 -0.53
CA SER A 170 -13.30 0.99 0.64
C SER A 170 -13.88 2.24 1.29
N LEU A 171 -14.78 2.97 0.61
CA LEU A 171 -15.44 4.17 1.13
C LEU A 171 -16.84 3.90 1.72
N PHE A 172 -17.23 2.63 1.78
CA PHE A 172 -18.41 2.18 2.49
C PHE A 172 -18.03 1.51 3.81
N ASN A 173 -18.96 1.48 4.76
CA ASN A 173 -18.83 0.88 6.07
C ASN A 173 -19.98 -0.12 6.29
N TYR A 174 -19.67 -1.41 6.10
CA TYR A 174 -20.59 -2.52 6.36
C TYR A 174 -19.82 -3.77 6.79
N ILE A 175 -20.52 -4.66 7.47
CA ILE A 175 -20.02 -5.95 7.95
C ILE A 175 -20.95 -7.11 7.54
N SER A 176 -22.20 -6.80 7.20
CA SER A 176 -23.25 -7.75 6.83
C SER A 176 -23.95 -7.33 5.52
N SER A 177 -24.60 -8.29 4.85
CA SER A 177 -25.43 -8.03 3.67
C SER A 177 -26.72 -7.27 3.98
N ASN A 178 -27.12 -7.21 5.26
CA ASN A 178 -28.30 -6.46 5.69
C ASN A 178 -28.03 -4.97 5.87
N ASP A 179 -26.76 -4.55 5.89
CA ASP A 179 -26.38 -3.16 6.10
C ASP A 179 -26.80 -2.30 4.89
N LEU A 180 -27.30 -1.09 5.16
CA LEU A 180 -27.71 -0.17 4.09
C LEU A 180 -26.54 0.16 3.15
N GLU A 181 -25.35 0.40 3.71
CA GLU A 181 -24.15 0.70 2.93
C GLU A 181 -23.68 -0.47 2.08
N PHE A 182 -23.95 -1.73 2.47
CA PHE A 182 -23.70 -2.89 1.63
C PHE A 182 -24.58 -2.82 0.37
N LYS A 183 -25.89 -2.59 0.55
CA LYS A 183 -26.82 -2.48 -0.58
C LYS A 183 -26.46 -1.30 -1.48
N GLN A 184 -26.06 -0.16 -0.92
CA GLN A 184 -25.60 0.99 -1.71
C GLN A 184 -24.32 0.69 -2.48
N CYS A 185 -23.37 -0.02 -1.87
CA CYS A 185 -22.12 -0.40 -2.49
C CYS A 185 -22.33 -1.30 -3.71
N TRP A 186 -23.25 -2.27 -3.60
CA TRP A 186 -23.54 -3.25 -4.66
C TRP A 186 -24.76 -2.90 -5.51
N ALA A 187 -25.38 -1.72 -5.33
CA ALA A 187 -26.50 -1.29 -6.16
C ALA A 187 -26.06 -1.05 -7.61
N LEU A 188 -26.94 -1.32 -8.57
CA LEU A 188 -26.72 -1.05 -10.00
C LEU A 188 -26.13 0.34 -10.24
N LYS A 189 -26.74 1.38 -9.65
CA LYS A 189 -26.27 2.78 -9.75
C LYS A 189 -24.84 3.06 -9.30
N ASN A 190 -24.21 2.12 -8.58
CA ASN A 190 -22.82 2.23 -8.14
C ASN A 190 -21.89 1.30 -8.93
N LEU A 191 -22.41 0.49 -9.86
CA LEU A 191 -21.62 -0.40 -10.71
C LEU A 191 -21.47 0.20 -12.11
N GLN A 192 -20.34 -0.04 -12.75
CA GLN A 192 -20.10 0.39 -14.14
C GLN A 192 -19.18 -0.61 -14.84
N PRO A 193 -19.29 -0.77 -16.18
CA PRO A 193 -18.26 -1.44 -16.94
C PRO A 193 -17.03 -0.50 -17.04
N LEU A 194 -15.84 -1.02 -16.77
CA LEU A 194 -14.62 -0.25 -16.90
C LEU A 194 -13.50 -1.10 -17.49
N GLU A 195 -12.74 -0.53 -18.42
CA GLU A 195 -11.53 -1.19 -18.92
C GLU A 195 -10.65 -1.63 -17.76
N LYS A 196 -10.17 -2.86 -17.81
CA LYS A 196 -9.41 -3.51 -16.73
C LYS A 196 -8.18 -2.71 -16.33
N ILE A 197 -7.47 -2.15 -17.31
CA ILE A 197 -6.28 -1.30 -17.06
C ILE A 197 -6.67 0.02 -16.42
N LYS A 198 -7.78 0.65 -16.86
CA LYS A 198 -8.32 1.87 -16.25
C LYS A 198 -8.74 1.60 -14.80
N ASN A 199 -9.41 0.49 -14.52
CA ASN A 199 -9.79 0.10 -13.17
C ASN A 199 -8.57 -0.08 -12.23
N ILE A 200 -7.53 -0.79 -12.70
CA ILE A 200 -6.27 -0.94 -11.94
C ILE A 200 -5.63 0.41 -11.63
N LYS A 201 -5.66 1.36 -12.57
CA LYS A 201 -5.14 2.72 -12.39
C LYS A 201 -6.03 3.55 -11.45
N LYS A 202 -7.36 3.39 -11.51
CA LYS A 202 -8.35 4.09 -10.68
C LYS A 202 -8.16 3.80 -9.19
N ARG A 203 -7.82 2.56 -8.81
CA ARG A 203 -7.66 2.15 -7.40
C ARG A 203 -8.91 2.50 -6.58
N ASN A 204 -8.75 3.22 -5.46
CA ASN A 204 -9.83 3.72 -4.61
C ASN A 204 -10.06 5.22 -4.78
N HIS A 205 -9.63 5.83 -5.88
CA HIS A 205 -9.92 7.23 -6.15
C HIS A 205 -11.39 7.38 -6.51
N TYR A 206 -12.06 8.28 -5.79
CA TYR A 206 -13.44 8.68 -6.00
C TYR A 206 -13.48 10.18 -6.06
N ILE A 207 -14.00 10.72 -7.16
CA ILE A 207 -14.28 12.14 -7.29
C ILE A 207 -15.79 12.25 -7.15
N SER A 208 -16.21 12.85 -6.03
CA SER A 208 -17.60 13.15 -5.71
C SER A 208 -18.15 14.25 -6.61
#